data_AF-A0AAN7RMD3-F1
#
_entry.id   AF-A0AAN7RMD3-F1
#
_cell.length_a   1.000
_cell.length_b   1.000
_cell.length_c   1.000
_cell.angle_alpha   90.00
_cell.angle_beta   90.00
_cell.angle_gamma   90.00
#
_symmetry.space_group_name_H-M   'P 1'
#
loop_
_entity.id
_entity.type
_entity.pdbx_description
1 polymer ?
#
loop_
_entity_poly.entity_id
_entity_poly.type
_entity_poly.pdbx_seq_one_letter_code
_entity_poly.pdbx_strand_id
1 'polypeptide(L)'
;MSAVNITNVTVLDNPASFLTPLQFEISYECVTPLNDDLEWKLIYVGSAEDETYDQQLESVLVGPVNVGNYRFLLQEFVRVGYYVNNDYEDEQLREEPPSKVQIDKVQRNILSDKPRVTKFPINFHPEKSGNGEPIPSEDHHAEKYGDREQPFDPPPTCPPEEPEA
;
A
#
# COMPACT_ATOMS: atom_id res chain seq x y z
N MET A 1 16.77 9.54 9.85
CA MET A 1 16.50 10.32 8.61
C MET A 1 16.21 9.32 7.50
N SER A 2 15.29 9.62 6.57
CA SER A 2 15.00 8.72 5.44
C SER A 2 16.22 8.57 4.54
N ALA A 3 16.51 7.37 4.04
CA ALA A 3 17.61 7.14 3.09
C ALA A 3 17.30 7.71 1.70
N VAL A 4 16.01 7.82 1.36
CA VAL A 4 15.52 8.38 0.10
C VAL A 4 14.58 9.53 0.38
N ASN A 5 14.75 10.63 -0.35
CA ASN A 5 13.88 11.81 -0.27
C ASN A 5 13.38 12.15 -1.67
N ILE A 6 12.06 12.19 -1.86
CA ILE A 6 11.45 12.73 -3.08
C ILE A 6 11.68 14.25 -3.09
N THR A 7 12.30 14.76 -4.15
CA THR A 7 12.62 16.18 -4.32
C THR A 7 11.57 16.91 -5.14
N ASN A 8 11.01 16.25 -6.17
CA ASN A 8 9.95 16.81 -7.00
C ASN A 8 9.10 15.71 -7.65
N VAL A 9 7.82 15.99 -7.89
CA VAL A 9 6.92 15.17 -8.70
C VAL A 9 6.14 16.09 -9.63
N THR A 10 6.47 16.04 -10.92
CA THR A 10 5.81 16.84 -11.96
C THR A 10 4.76 15.98 -12.66
N VAL A 11 3.53 16.47 -12.73
CA VAL A 11 2.47 15.88 -13.55
C VAL A 11 2.62 16.39 -14.98
N LEU A 12 2.75 15.48 -15.95
CA LEU A 12 2.85 15.82 -17.36
C LEU A 12 1.49 15.59 -18.05
N ASP A 13 1.26 16.32 -19.16
CA ASP A 13 0.07 16.17 -20.00
C ASP A 13 -1.26 16.25 -19.20
N ASN A 14 -1.47 17.39 -18.54
CA ASN A 14 -2.64 17.61 -17.67
C ASN A 14 -3.27 18.99 -17.93
N PRO A 15 -4.59 19.10 -18.13
CA PRO A 15 -5.58 18.00 -18.21
C PRO A 15 -5.46 17.18 -19.51
N ALA A 16 -5.94 15.94 -19.50
CA ALA A 16 -5.88 15.03 -20.66
C ALA A 16 -7.14 14.14 -20.75
N SER A 17 -7.32 13.45 -21.88
CA SER A 17 -8.37 12.43 -22.00
C SER A 17 -8.19 11.34 -20.95
N PHE A 18 -9.30 10.78 -20.45
CA PHE A 18 -9.28 9.73 -19.43
C PHE A 18 -8.45 8.50 -19.85
N LEU A 19 -8.48 8.14 -21.14
CA LEU A 19 -7.77 6.98 -21.68
C LEU A 19 -6.27 7.25 -21.93
N THR A 20 -5.83 8.51 -21.87
CA THR A 20 -4.41 8.84 -22.00
C THR A 20 -3.64 8.32 -20.77
N PRO A 21 -2.54 7.57 -20.96
CA PRO A 21 -1.72 7.10 -19.84
C PRO A 21 -1.29 8.23 -18.91
N LEU A 22 -1.24 7.94 -17.62
CA LEU A 22 -0.73 8.87 -16.63
C LEU A 22 0.79 9.02 -16.80
N GLN A 23 1.27 10.25 -16.78
CA GLN A 23 2.69 10.56 -16.95
C GLN A 23 3.17 11.42 -15.78
N PHE A 24 4.12 10.87 -15.02
CA PHE A 24 4.76 11.55 -13.90
C PHE A 24 6.26 11.58 -14.10
N GLU A 25 6.86 12.75 -13.91
CA GLU A 25 8.30 12.89 -13.77
C GLU A 25 8.62 12.97 -12.28
N ILE A 26 9.32 11.96 -11.75
CA ILE A 26 9.68 11.86 -10.33
C ILE A 26 11.17 12.10 -10.19
N SER A 27 11.54 13.13 -9.42
CA SER A 27 12.91 13.39 -8.99
C SER A 27 13.08 13.03 -7.52
N TYR A 28 14.15 12.33 -7.18
CA TYR A 28 14.46 11.94 -5.82
C TYR A 28 15.97 11.94 -5.57
N GLU A 29 16.34 12.09 -4.30
CA GLU A 29 17.71 12.02 -3.82
C GLU A 29 17.87 10.77 -2.94
N CYS A 30 18.95 10.02 -3.18
CA CYS A 30 19.38 8.92 -2.33
C CYS A 30 20.56 9.39 -1.48
N VAL A 31 20.33 9.56 -0.18
CA VAL A 31 21.32 10.12 0.78
C VAL A 31 22.26 9.03 1.30
N THR A 32 21.76 7.80 1.40
CA THR A 32 22.51 6.63 1.87
C THR A 32 22.35 5.47 0.89
N PRO A 33 23.42 4.76 0.50
CA PRO A 33 23.32 3.60 -0.38
C PRO A 33 22.30 2.57 0.12
N LEU A 34 21.47 2.07 -0.81
CA LEU A 34 20.48 1.04 -0.56
C LEU A 34 21.05 -0.33 -0.93
N ASN A 35 20.77 -1.33 -0.09
CA ASN A 35 21.14 -2.72 -0.36
C ASN A 35 20.13 -3.44 -1.26
N ASP A 36 18.88 -2.97 -1.23
CA ASP A 36 17.74 -3.55 -1.94
C ASP A 36 17.19 -2.54 -2.95
N ASP A 37 16.45 -3.04 -3.93
CA ASP A 37 15.84 -2.23 -4.99
C ASP A 37 14.71 -1.35 -4.43
N LEU A 38 14.48 -0.20 -5.07
CA LEU A 38 13.29 0.61 -4.85
C LEU A 38 12.20 0.18 -5.83
N GLU A 39 11.01 -0.10 -5.32
CA GLU A 39 9.81 -0.33 -6.14
C GLU A 39 8.91 0.91 -6.10
N TRP A 40 8.62 1.47 -7.27
CA TRP A 40 7.64 2.54 -7.45
C TRP A 40 6.36 1.94 -8.02
N LYS A 41 5.21 2.23 -7.41
CA LYS A 41 3.91 1.78 -7.89
C LYS A 41 3.02 2.97 -8.19
N LEU A 42 2.40 2.97 -9.36
CA LEU A 42 1.32 3.89 -9.69
C LEU A 42 -0.01 3.18 -9.48
N ILE A 43 -0.80 3.65 -8.53
CA ILE A 43 -2.10 3.08 -8.16
C ILE A 43 -3.18 4.12 -8.44
N TYR A 44 -4.18 3.73 -9.21
CA TYR A 44 -5.39 4.51 -9.44
C TYR A 44 -6.51 3.99 -8.53
N VAL A 45 -7.05 4.86 -7.69
CA VAL A 45 -8.13 4.51 -6.77
C VAL A 45 -9.45 4.48 -7.53
N GLY A 46 -10.01 3.29 -7.74
CA GLY A 46 -11.24 3.10 -8.51
C GLY A 46 -12.50 3.44 -7.72
N SER A 47 -12.46 3.28 -6.39
CA SER A 47 -13.53 3.66 -5.47
C SER A 47 -12.93 4.17 -4.17
N ALA A 48 -13.50 5.24 -3.61
CA ALA A 48 -13.08 5.75 -2.30
C ALA A 48 -13.55 4.86 -1.14
N GLU A 49 -14.51 3.96 -1.40
CA GLU A 49 -15.15 3.12 -0.39
C GLU A 49 -14.67 1.66 -0.44
N ASP A 50 -14.07 1.24 -1.55
CA ASP A 50 -13.72 -0.16 -1.81
C ASP A 50 -12.38 -0.27 -2.55
N GLU A 51 -11.35 -0.68 -1.81
CA GLU A 51 -9.98 -0.85 -2.29
C GLU A 51 -9.85 -1.99 -3.33
N THR A 52 -10.85 -2.87 -3.47
CA THR A 52 -10.81 -3.93 -4.50
C THR A 52 -10.91 -3.37 -5.92
N TYR A 53 -11.34 -2.11 -6.07
CA TYR A 53 -11.36 -1.39 -7.35
C TYR A 53 -10.06 -0.62 -7.63
N ASP A 54 -9.08 -0.65 -6.73
CA ASP A 54 -7.78 -0.03 -6.97
C ASP A 54 -7.04 -0.77 -8.09
N GLN A 55 -6.50 0.02 -9.01
CA GLN A 55 -5.80 -0.49 -10.18
C GLN A 55 -4.33 -0.13 -10.09
N GLN A 56 -3.46 -1.13 -10.04
CA GLN A 56 -2.03 -0.92 -10.22
C GLN A 56 -1.76 -0.72 -11.72
N LEU A 57 -1.49 0.52 -12.13
CA LEU A 57 -1.26 0.87 -13.52
C LEU A 57 0.18 0.62 -13.96
N GLU A 58 1.14 0.87 -13.06
CA GLU A 58 2.56 0.69 -13.34
C GLU A 58 3.30 0.23 -12.08
N SER A 59 4.34 -0.59 -12.27
CA SER A 59 5.34 -0.89 -11.25
C SER A 59 6.73 -0.83 -11.87
N VAL A 60 7.61 -0.03 -11.29
CA VAL A 60 8.99 0.19 -11.75
C VAL A 60 9.96 -0.15 -10.63
N LEU A 61 10.88 -1.08 -10.89
CA LEU A 61 11.99 -1.39 -10.00
C LEU A 61 13.23 -0.59 -10.40
N VAL A 62 13.84 0.06 -9.42
CA VAL A 62 15.07 0.82 -9.59
C VAL A 62 16.12 0.25 -8.64
N GLY A 63 17.07 -0.48 -9.20
CA GLY A 63 18.25 -0.94 -8.50
C GLY A 63 19.23 -1.68 -9.41
N PRO A 64 20.45 -1.93 -8.93
CA PRO A 64 21.41 -2.75 -9.65
C PRO A 64 21.04 -4.24 -9.53
N VAL A 65 20.52 -4.82 -10.61
CA VAL A 65 20.19 -6.26 -10.66
C VAL A 65 21.37 -7.07 -11.20
N ASN A 66 21.98 -7.90 -10.34
CA ASN A 66 23.01 -8.88 -10.72
C ASN A 66 22.42 -10.29 -10.92
N VAL A 67 23.18 -11.24 -11.46
CA VAL A 67 22.73 -12.65 -11.52
C VAL A 67 22.76 -13.28 -10.13
N GLY A 68 21.62 -13.83 -9.67
CA GLY A 68 21.52 -14.45 -8.35
C GLY A 68 20.07 -14.78 -7.95
N ASN A 69 19.91 -15.30 -6.73
CA ASN A 69 18.61 -15.50 -6.11
C ASN A 69 18.31 -14.33 -5.17
N TYR A 70 17.14 -13.71 -5.32
CA TYR A 70 16.72 -12.55 -4.54
C TYR A 70 15.52 -12.87 -3.65
N ARG A 71 15.46 -12.23 -2.49
CA ARG A 71 14.31 -12.20 -1.60
C ARG A 71 14.25 -10.82 -0.98
N PHE A 72 13.09 -10.18 -1.02
CA PHE A 72 12.87 -8.86 -0.42
C PHE A 72 11.61 -8.87 0.45
N LEU A 73 11.53 -7.87 1.33
CA LEU A 73 10.32 -7.55 2.08
C LEU A 73 9.81 -6.21 1.55
N LEU A 74 8.53 -6.15 1.21
CA LEU A 74 7.93 -4.92 0.73
C LEU A 74 7.59 -4.03 1.93
N GLN A 75 8.19 -2.84 1.98
CA GLN A 75 7.89 -1.82 2.99
C GLN A 75 7.68 -0.48 2.31
N GLU A 76 6.50 0.10 2.49
CA GLU A 76 6.19 1.43 2.00
C GLU A 76 6.81 2.48 2.94
N PHE A 77 7.54 3.45 2.39
CA PHE A 77 8.14 4.55 3.16
C PHE A 77 7.55 5.92 2.80
N VAL A 78 6.92 6.05 1.63
CA VAL A 78 6.31 7.29 1.17
C VAL A 78 5.16 7.02 0.20
N ARG A 79 4.11 7.81 0.34
CA ARG A 79 2.98 7.90 -0.59
C ARG A 79 2.79 9.34 -1.02
N VAL A 80 2.69 9.56 -2.33
CA VAL A 80 2.30 10.86 -2.90
C VAL A 80 0.97 10.67 -3.61
N GLY A 81 -0.11 11.16 -3.00
CA GLY A 81 -1.46 11.08 -3.54
C GLY A 81 -1.84 12.37 -4.25
N TYR A 82 -2.48 12.24 -5.41
CA TYR A 82 -3.13 13.34 -6.11
C TYR A 82 -4.63 13.11 -6.17
N TYR A 83 -5.39 14.19 -6.00
CA TYR A 83 -6.80 14.15 -6.34
C TYR A 83 -6.96 14.23 -7.86
N VAL A 84 -7.86 13.41 -8.38
CA VAL A 84 -8.19 13.35 -9.80
C VAL A 84 -9.66 13.74 -9.94
N ASN A 85 -9.93 14.71 -10.79
CA ASN A 85 -11.28 15.07 -11.20
C ASN A 85 -11.53 14.51 -12.61
N ASN A 86 -12.62 13.79 -12.79
CA ASN A 86 -13.02 13.22 -14.08
C ASN A 86 -14.36 13.81 -14.46
N ASP A 87 -14.38 14.68 -15.46
CA ASP A 87 -15.57 15.37 -15.93
C ASP A 87 -15.71 15.28 -17.44
N TYR A 88 -16.92 15.45 -17.95
CA TYR A 88 -17.13 15.60 -19.40
C TYR A 88 -16.59 16.95 -19.88
N GLU A 89 -15.92 16.97 -21.03
CA GLU A 89 -15.53 18.23 -21.66
C GLU A 89 -16.76 19.03 -22.15
N ASP A 90 -17.79 18.34 -22.65
CA ASP A 90 -19.04 18.96 -23.11
C ASP A 90 -19.93 19.39 -21.93
N GLU A 91 -20.31 20.67 -21.88
CA GLU A 91 -21.15 21.25 -20.81
C GLU A 91 -22.52 20.56 -20.68
N GLN A 92 -23.17 20.23 -21.80
CA GLN A 92 -24.45 19.52 -21.81
C GLN A 92 -24.37 18.15 -21.14
N LEU A 93 -23.27 17.42 -21.32
CA LEU A 93 -23.07 16.11 -20.69
C LEU A 93 -22.77 16.22 -19.20
N ARG A 94 -22.34 17.40 -18.71
CA ARG A 94 -22.18 17.68 -17.28
C ARG A 94 -23.51 17.97 -16.62
N GLU A 95 -24.36 18.78 -17.28
CA GLU A 95 -25.69 19.14 -16.76
C GLU A 95 -26.65 17.95 -16.82
N GLU A 96 -26.63 17.20 -17.93
CA GLU A 96 -27.47 16.02 -18.15
C GLU A 96 -26.59 14.78 -18.42
N PRO A 97 -26.03 14.15 -17.37
CA PRO A 97 -25.15 13.01 -17.55
C PRO A 97 -25.90 11.82 -18.17
N PRO A 98 -25.32 11.17 -19.20
CA PRO A 98 -25.94 10.02 -19.84
C PRO A 98 -26.02 8.83 -18.88
N SER A 99 -27.02 7.95 -19.10
CA SER A 99 -27.20 6.74 -18.29
C SER A 99 -26.03 5.75 -18.36
N LYS A 100 -25.30 5.76 -19.48
CA LYS A 100 -24.03 5.05 -19.64
C LYS A 100 -22.91 6.07 -19.83
N VAL A 101 -21.85 5.91 -19.06
CA VAL A 101 -20.67 6.79 -19.12
C VAL A 101 -20.02 6.68 -20.49
N GLN A 102 -19.79 7.82 -21.14
CA GLN A 102 -19.08 7.91 -22.41
C GLN A 102 -17.60 8.18 -22.14
N ILE A 103 -16.83 7.12 -21.85
CA ILE A 103 -15.43 7.22 -21.39
C ILE A 103 -14.54 8.05 -22.33
N ASP A 104 -14.73 7.92 -23.65
CA ASP A 104 -13.94 8.65 -24.66
C ASP A 104 -14.09 10.18 -24.57
N LYS A 105 -15.15 10.67 -23.92
CA LYS A 105 -15.44 12.10 -23.74
C LYS A 105 -15.14 12.60 -22.33
N VAL A 106 -14.63 11.74 -21.47
CA VAL A 106 -14.21 12.10 -20.12
C VAL A 106 -12.81 12.69 -20.19
N GLN A 107 -12.66 13.88 -19.63
CA GLN A 107 -11.38 14.52 -19.40
C GLN A 107 -10.98 14.32 -17.93
N ARG A 108 -9.73 13.91 -17.74
CA ARG A 108 -9.08 13.76 -16.45
C ARG A 108 -8.24 15.00 -16.14
N ASN A 109 -8.49 15.60 -14.99
CA ASN A 109 -7.69 16.68 -14.44
C ASN A 109 -7.11 16.28 -13.08
N ILE A 110 -5.79 16.24 -12.98
CA ILE A 110 -5.05 15.94 -11.77
C ILE A 110 -4.77 17.25 -11.04
N LEU A 111 -5.20 17.36 -9.79
CA LEU A 111 -4.98 18.54 -8.95
C LEU A 111 -3.55 18.56 -8.41
N SER A 112 -2.61 18.98 -9.26
CA SER A 112 -1.16 18.91 -9.00
C SER A 112 -0.65 19.87 -7.92
N ASP A 113 -1.37 20.95 -7.64
CA ASP A 113 -0.90 22.03 -6.75
C ASP A 113 -0.86 21.64 -5.27
N LYS A 114 -1.61 20.61 -4.88
CA LYS A 114 -1.76 20.20 -3.47
C LYS A 114 -1.62 18.67 -3.33
N PRO A 115 -0.42 18.11 -3.61
CA PRO A 115 -0.20 16.70 -3.40
C PRO A 115 -0.32 16.35 -1.92
N ARG A 116 -0.87 15.17 -1.63
CA ARG A 116 -0.92 14.60 -0.28
C ARG A 116 0.28 13.69 -0.09
N VAL A 117 1.22 14.13 0.75
CA VAL A 117 2.42 13.34 1.06
C VAL A 117 2.26 12.68 2.43
N THR A 118 2.27 11.36 2.44
CA THR A 118 2.30 10.54 3.67
C THR A 118 3.64 9.85 3.75
N LYS A 119 4.33 9.96 4.88
CA LYS A 119 5.63 9.30 5.11
C LYS A 119 5.45 8.23 6.19
N PHE A 120 6.01 7.05 5.94
CA PHE A 120 6.01 5.93 6.87
C PHE A 120 7.45 5.68 7.32
N PRO A 121 7.74 5.68 8.62
CA PRO A 121 9.08 5.40 9.11
C PRO A 121 9.41 3.92 8.87
N ILE A 122 10.46 3.65 8.11
CA ILE A 122 10.99 2.30 7.89
C ILE A 122 12.48 2.24 8.22
N ASN A 123 12.98 1.04 8.46
CA ASN A 123 14.41 0.80 8.55
C ASN A 123 14.95 0.33 7.20
N PHE A 124 15.72 1.17 6.52
CA PHE A 124 16.36 0.85 5.24
C PHE A 124 17.57 -0.10 5.38
N HIS A 125 18.08 -0.26 6.60
CA HIS A 125 19.21 -1.14 6.92
C HIS A 125 18.82 -1.99 8.13
N PRO A 126 17.89 -2.97 7.97
CA PRO A 126 17.68 -3.95 9.01
C PRO A 126 19.02 -4.65 9.23
N GLU A 127 19.58 -4.52 10.44
CA GLU A 127 20.72 -5.32 10.88
C GLU A 127 20.39 -6.77 10.52
N LYS A 128 21.14 -7.35 9.59
CA LYS A 128 21.09 -8.79 9.37
C LYS A 128 21.65 -9.38 10.66
N SER A 129 20.78 -9.72 11.61
CA SER A 129 21.15 -10.47 12.81
C SER A 129 21.69 -11.83 12.37
N GLY A 130 22.96 -11.82 12.01
CA GLY A 130 23.81 -12.94 11.66
C GLY A 130 24.89 -13.08 12.72
N ASN A 131 24.50 -13.09 13.99
CA ASN A 131 25.26 -13.77 15.02
C ASN A 131 24.37 -14.91 15.51
N GLY A 132 24.78 -16.13 15.20
CA GLY A 132 24.21 -17.34 15.80
C GLY A 132 24.54 -17.36 17.29
N GLU A 133 23.76 -16.65 18.09
CA GLU A 133 23.65 -16.95 19.51
C GLU A 133 22.57 -18.04 19.67
N PRO A 134 22.88 -19.16 20.34
CA PRO A 134 21.87 -20.16 20.63
C PRO A 134 20.81 -19.50 21.52
N ILE A 135 19.55 -19.63 21.11
CA ILE A 135 18.41 -19.44 22.01
C ILE A 135 18.69 -20.34 23.22
N PRO A 136 18.73 -19.84 24.47
CA PRO A 136 18.82 -20.70 25.62
C PRO A 136 17.58 -21.59 25.59
N SER A 137 17.77 -22.88 25.35
CA SER A 137 16.76 -23.88 25.61
C SER A 137 16.43 -23.79 27.09
N GLU A 138 15.23 -23.30 27.42
CA GLU A 138 14.69 -23.43 28.76
C GLU A 138 14.47 -24.92 29.02
N ASP A 139 15.48 -25.54 29.64
CA ASP A 139 15.40 -26.85 30.24
C ASP A 139 14.32 -26.80 31.32
N HIS A 140 13.15 -27.34 30.98
CA HIS A 140 12.17 -27.77 31.96
C HIS A 140 12.75 -28.92 32.78
N HIS A 141 13.29 -28.60 33.96
CA HIS A 141 13.46 -29.57 35.03
C HIS A 141 12.56 -29.20 36.22
N ALA A 142 11.61 -30.09 36.46
CA ALA A 142 10.65 -30.19 37.57
C ALA A 142 11.37 -30.33 38.94
N GLU A 143 10.82 -30.16 40.15
CA GLU A 143 9.49 -30.16 40.79
C GLU A 143 9.62 -29.24 42.05
N LYS A 144 8.64 -28.87 42.89
CA LYS A 144 7.53 -29.60 43.52
C LYS A 144 6.74 -28.65 44.45
N TYR A 145 5.47 -28.97 44.71
CA TYR A 145 4.54 -28.62 45.80
C TYR A 145 3.19 -28.36 45.12
N GLY A 146 2.12 -29.12 45.26
CA GLY A 146 1.64 -30.07 46.26
C GLY A 146 0.11 -30.07 46.09
N ASP A 147 -0.49 -31.26 46.12
CA ASP A 147 -1.91 -31.60 45.91
C ASP A 147 -3.00 -30.51 46.03
N ARG A 148 -3.86 -30.42 45.00
CA ARG A 148 -5.33 -30.44 45.17
C ARG A 148 -6.08 -30.69 43.86
N GLU A 149 -6.76 -31.84 43.79
CA GLU A 149 -7.73 -32.19 42.74
C GLU A 149 -9.00 -31.33 42.86
N GLN A 150 -9.53 -30.79 41.74
CA GLN A 150 -10.98 -30.67 41.44
C GLN A 150 -11.21 -30.61 39.91
N PRO A 151 -12.35 -31.11 39.37
CA PRO A 151 -12.59 -31.26 37.93
C PRO A 151 -13.11 -29.98 37.27
N PHE A 152 -12.78 -29.77 36.00
CA PHE A 152 -13.28 -28.67 35.16
C PHE A 152 -14.69 -28.99 34.61
N ASP A 153 -15.63 -28.07 34.79
CA ASP A 153 -16.93 -28.07 34.10
C ASP A 153 -16.78 -27.72 32.60
N PRO A 154 -17.57 -28.32 31.69
CA PRO A 154 -17.56 -27.96 30.28
C PRO A 154 -18.30 -26.64 29.99
N PRO A 155 -17.95 -25.94 28.90
CA PRO A 155 -18.47 -24.61 28.58
C PRO A 155 -19.95 -24.62 28.11
N PRO A 156 -20.68 -23.50 28.24
CA PRO A 156 -22.09 -23.42 27.87
C PRO A 156 -22.29 -23.39 26.34
N THR A 157 -23.26 -24.17 25.87
CA THR A 157 -23.73 -24.18 24.48
C THR A 157 -24.74 -23.07 24.20
N CYS A 158 -24.65 -22.47 23.01
CA CYS A 158 -25.57 -21.46 22.47
C CYS A 158 -27.05 -21.95 22.44
N PRO A 159 -28.05 -21.09 22.71
CA PRO A 159 -29.47 -21.45 22.61
C PRO A 159 -29.99 -21.37 21.15
N PRO A 160 -31.04 -22.14 20.79
CA PRO A 160 -31.66 -22.11 19.46
C PRO A 160 -32.71 -20.99 19.33
N GLU A 161 -32.84 -20.44 18.11
CA GLU A 161 -33.91 -19.51 17.70
C GLU A 161 -35.30 -20.18 17.69
N GLU A 162 -36.31 -19.50 18.24
CA GLU A 162 -37.73 -19.86 18.11
C GLU A 162 -38.30 -19.37 16.76
N PRO A 163 -39.27 -20.10 16.16
CA PRO A 163 -39.92 -19.68 14.93
C PRO A 163 -41.03 -18.65 15.17
N GLU A 164 -41.02 -17.55 14.41
CA GLU A 164 -42.12 -16.59 14.33
C GLU A 164 -43.36 -17.19 13.63
N ALA A 165 -44.53 -16.81 14.13
CA ALA A 165 -45.87 -17.17 13.64
C ALA A 165 -46.36 -16.24 12.52
#